data_AF-A0A3A8WIQ8-F1
#
_entry.id   AF-A0A3A8WIQ8-F1
#
_cell.length_a   1.000
_cell.length_b   1.000
_cell.length_c   1.000
_cell.angle_alpha   90.00
_cell.angle_beta   90.00
_cell.angle_gamma   90.00
#
_symmetry.space_group_name_H-M   'P 1'
#
loop_
_entity.id
_entity.type
_entity.pdbx_description
1 polymer ?
#
loop_
_entity_poly.entity_id
_entity_poly.type
_entity_poly.pdbx_seq_one_letter_code
_entity_poly.pdbx_strand_id
1 'polypeptide(L)'
;MKANAFYRDALDKRLKESDIQFKNNHTTELKLRILQNTMNIPFSARMIGDYTSANLDLYTEKVAGTTTACLGLILRGNEYIPNTILKEDIRNITPKPPGKIFAIFRKPIRQDIYAELTFRNGSIDITKKCLPPDLLEKVDKSLFTSKTKS
;
A
#
# COMPACT_ATOMS: atom_id res chain seq x y z
N MET A 1 -13.58 -0.22 -23.80
CA MET A 1 -14.36 0.36 -22.68
C MET A 1 -13.44 1.12 -21.73
N LYS A 2 -13.87 2.25 -21.14
CA LYS A 2 -13.05 3.01 -20.15
C LYS A 2 -13.09 2.31 -18.78
N ALA A 3 -12.03 2.45 -17.97
CA ALA A 3 -11.91 1.78 -16.66
C ALA A 3 -13.12 2.00 -15.72
N ASN A 4 -13.59 3.24 -15.60
CA ASN A 4 -14.76 3.55 -14.76
C ASN A 4 -16.06 2.92 -15.27
N ALA A 5 -16.21 2.76 -16.60
CA ALA A 5 -17.36 2.07 -17.16
C ALA A 5 -17.28 0.57 -16.90
N PHE A 6 -16.10 -0.04 -17.15
CA PHE A 6 -15.84 -1.45 -16.82
C PHE A 6 -16.17 -1.74 -15.35
N TYR A 7 -15.71 -0.89 -14.43
CA TYR A 7 -15.94 -1.09 -12.99
C TYR A 7 -17.43 -1.00 -12.62
N ARG A 8 -18.17 -0.02 -13.15
CA ARG A 8 -19.63 0.08 -12.90
C ARG A 8 -20.37 -1.12 -13.47
N ASP A 9 -20.05 -1.52 -14.68
CA ASP A 9 -20.67 -2.68 -15.31
C ASP A 9 -20.35 -3.98 -14.54
N ALA A 10 -19.17 -4.07 -13.90
CA ALA A 10 -18.84 -5.16 -12.99
C ALA A 10 -19.74 -5.18 -11.75
N LEU A 11 -19.92 -4.03 -11.10
CA LEU A 11 -20.77 -3.88 -9.91
C LEU A 11 -22.23 -4.22 -10.21
N ASP A 12 -22.71 -3.80 -11.39
CA ASP A 12 -24.09 -4.02 -11.83
C ASP A 12 -24.32 -5.42 -12.43
N LYS A 13 -23.29 -6.29 -12.45
CA LYS A 13 -23.32 -7.63 -13.08
C LYS A 13 -23.68 -7.59 -14.57
N ARG A 14 -23.25 -6.54 -15.29
CA ARG A 14 -23.51 -6.31 -16.73
C ARG A 14 -22.31 -6.65 -17.63
N LEU A 15 -21.15 -7.01 -17.05
CA LEU A 15 -19.99 -7.46 -17.81
C LEU A 15 -20.22 -8.82 -18.47
N LYS A 16 -19.89 -8.90 -19.76
CA LYS A 16 -19.76 -10.16 -20.50
C LYS A 16 -18.30 -10.58 -20.58
N GLU A 17 -18.03 -11.86 -20.82
CA GLU A 17 -16.66 -12.35 -21.02
C GLU A 17 -15.96 -11.62 -22.17
N SER A 18 -16.68 -11.29 -23.23
CA SER A 18 -16.18 -10.51 -24.37
C SER A 18 -15.70 -9.09 -24.00
N ASP A 19 -16.14 -8.56 -22.86
CA ASP A 19 -15.75 -7.23 -22.39
C ASP A 19 -14.42 -7.25 -21.63
N ILE A 20 -13.89 -8.45 -21.33
CA ILE A 20 -12.65 -8.66 -20.58
C ILE A 20 -11.53 -8.95 -21.59
N GLN A 21 -10.54 -8.06 -21.63
CA GLN A 21 -9.36 -8.22 -22.48
C GLN A 21 -8.10 -8.28 -21.63
N PHE A 22 -7.28 -9.31 -21.84
CA PHE A 22 -5.99 -9.46 -21.18
C PHE A 22 -4.93 -8.75 -21.99
N LYS A 23 -3.97 -8.09 -21.33
CA LYS A 23 -2.78 -7.59 -22.03
C LYS A 23 -1.95 -8.77 -22.53
N ASN A 24 -1.45 -8.65 -23.76
CA ASN A 24 -0.60 -9.67 -24.41
C ASN A 24 0.74 -9.91 -23.71
N ASN A 25 1.14 -9.06 -22.76
CA ASN A 25 2.41 -9.16 -22.04
C ASN A 25 2.31 -9.90 -20.68
N HIS A 26 1.25 -10.70 -20.47
CA HIS A 26 0.98 -11.50 -19.26
C HIS A 26 0.87 -10.72 -17.93
N THR A 27 1.07 -9.40 -17.92
CA THR A 27 1.00 -8.59 -16.69
C THR A 27 -0.37 -8.59 -16.04
N THR A 28 -1.45 -8.79 -16.82
CA THR A 28 -2.82 -8.87 -16.28
C THR A 28 -2.97 -10.08 -15.36
N GLU A 29 -2.47 -11.24 -15.76
CA GLU A 29 -2.53 -12.47 -14.97
C GLU A 29 -1.69 -12.35 -13.69
N LEU A 30 -0.47 -11.80 -13.79
CA LEU A 30 0.40 -11.58 -12.64
C LEU A 30 -0.29 -10.69 -11.59
N LYS A 31 -0.94 -9.61 -12.03
CA LYS A 31 -1.70 -8.71 -11.15
C LYS A 31 -2.89 -9.42 -10.49
N LEU A 32 -3.67 -10.18 -11.25
CA LEU A 32 -4.83 -10.92 -10.71
C LEU A 32 -4.41 -11.95 -9.65
N ARG A 33 -3.29 -12.66 -9.85
CA ARG A 33 -2.77 -13.67 -8.91
C ARG A 33 -2.43 -13.09 -7.53
N ILE A 34 -2.08 -11.81 -7.42
CA ILE A 34 -1.71 -11.18 -6.15
C ILE A 34 -2.76 -10.19 -5.63
N LEU A 35 -3.82 -9.91 -6.40
CA LEU A 35 -4.77 -8.84 -6.09
C LEU A 35 -5.36 -8.97 -4.68
N GLN A 36 -5.83 -10.16 -4.31
CA GLN A 36 -6.38 -10.41 -2.97
C GLN A 36 -5.37 -10.13 -1.85
N ASN A 37 -4.12 -10.56 -2.03
CA ASN A 37 -3.05 -10.33 -1.06
C ASN A 37 -2.73 -8.83 -0.92
N THR A 38 -2.72 -8.10 -2.05
CA THR A 38 -2.42 -6.67 -2.07
C THR A 38 -3.57 -5.81 -1.54
N MET A 39 -4.83 -6.26 -1.63
CA MET A 39 -5.95 -5.56 -0.98
C MET A 39 -5.82 -5.50 0.55
N ASN A 40 -5.07 -6.45 1.15
CA ASN A 40 -4.76 -6.50 2.58
C ASN A 40 -3.40 -5.86 2.93
N ILE A 41 -2.86 -4.99 2.07
CA ILE A 41 -1.56 -4.34 2.29
C ILE A 41 -1.40 -3.67 3.66
N PRO A 42 -2.42 -3.03 4.28
CA PRO A 42 -2.24 -2.38 5.58
C PRO A 42 -1.90 -3.37 6.70
N PHE A 43 -2.23 -4.66 6.51
CA PHE A 43 -1.96 -5.72 7.47
C PHE A 43 -0.70 -6.52 7.09
N SER A 44 -0.39 -6.64 5.80
CA SER A 44 0.66 -7.52 5.29
C SER A 44 2.00 -6.85 5.01
N ALA A 45 2.05 -5.55 4.70
CA ALA A 45 3.30 -4.88 4.32
C ALA A 45 4.33 -4.84 5.45
N ARG A 46 5.58 -5.15 5.13
CA ARG A 46 6.71 -5.14 6.08
C ARG A 46 7.86 -4.24 5.63
N MET A 47 7.91 -3.93 4.35
CA MET A 47 8.97 -3.15 3.73
C MET A 47 8.40 -2.01 2.89
N ILE A 48 9.15 -0.91 2.79
CA ILE A 48 8.87 0.24 1.94
C ILE A 48 10.17 0.76 1.33
N GLY A 49 10.13 1.28 0.11
CA GLY A 49 11.31 1.88 -0.52
C GLY A 49 10.98 2.63 -1.79
N ASP A 50 11.97 3.38 -2.27
CA ASP A 50 11.91 3.99 -3.59
C ASP A 50 12.04 2.91 -4.65
N TYR A 51 11.21 3.01 -5.69
CA TYR A 51 11.23 2.06 -6.79
C TYR A 51 12.38 2.40 -7.74
N THR A 52 13.25 1.43 -8.00
CA THR A 52 14.46 1.63 -8.81
C THR A 52 14.54 0.72 -10.02
N SER A 53 13.50 -0.07 -10.31
CA SER A 53 13.54 -1.00 -11.43
C SER A 53 13.31 -0.27 -12.77
N ALA A 54 14.12 -0.62 -13.77
CA ALA A 54 14.22 0.05 -15.06
C ALA A 54 13.11 -0.32 -16.06
N ASN A 55 11.95 -0.76 -15.59
CA ASN A 55 10.82 -1.10 -16.46
C ASN A 55 10.26 0.17 -17.13
N LEU A 56 10.61 0.40 -18.40
CA LEU A 56 10.19 1.56 -19.20
C LEU A 56 8.66 1.76 -19.24
N ASP A 57 7.89 0.68 -19.14
CA ASP A 57 6.42 0.71 -19.19
C ASP A 57 5.75 0.95 -17.82
N LEU A 58 6.53 1.08 -16.74
CA LEU A 58 5.99 1.22 -15.39
C LEU A 58 6.55 2.45 -14.68
N TYR A 59 5.69 3.45 -14.53
CA TYR A 59 5.96 4.58 -13.65
C TYR A 59 5.36 4.32 -12.25
N THR A 60 6.22 4.18 -11.25
CA THR A 60 5.86 4.20 -9.81
C THR A 60 7.04 4.79 -9.05
N GLU A 61 6.77 5.53 -7.98
CA GLU A 61 7.82 6.24 -7.23
C GLU A 61 8.26 5.46 -5.99
N LYS A 62 7.27 4.95 -5.23
CA LYS A 62 7.51 4.11 -4.05
C LYS A 62 6.82 2.78 -4.18
N VAL A 63 7.31 1.79 -3.45
CA VAL A 63 6.66 0.50 -3.26
C VAL A 63 6.59 0.14 -1.80
N ALA A 64 5.47 -0.46 -1.38
CA ALA A 64 5.28 -1.01 -0.05
C ALA A 64 4.77 -2.45 -0.16
N GLY A 65 5.34 -3.38 0.62
CA GLY A 65 4.96 -4.78 0.53
C GLY A 65 5.87 -5.75 1.25
N THR A 66 6.03 -6.91 0.63
CA THR A 66 6.73 -8.08 1.16
C THR A 66 7.66 -8.66 0.09
N THR A 67 8.17 -9.88 0.33
CA THR A 67 8.94 -10.65 -0.66
C THR A 67 8.06 -11.31 -1.73
N THR A 68 6.73 -11.31 -1.58
CA THR A 68 5.81 -11.99 -2.53
C THR A 68 5.08 -11.03 -3.46
N ALA A 69 4.80 -9.81 -2.97
CA ALA A 69 4.07 -8.79 -3.71
C ALA A 69 4.27 -7.43 -3.06
N CYS A 70 4.12 -6.37 -3.87
CA CYS A 70 4.09 -4.99 -3.40
C CYS A 70 3.06 -4.13 -4.14
N LEU A 71 2.66 -3.06 -3.46
CA LEU A 71 1.81 -1.98 -3.96
C LEU A 71 2.72 -0.84 -4.41
N GLY A 72 2.57 -0.41 -5.65
CA GLY A 72 3.21 0.79 -6.19
C GLY A 72 2.41 2.04 -5.88
N LEU A 73 3.12 3.11 -5.57
CA LEU A 73 2.61 4.40 -5.13
C LEU A 73 3.25 5.53 -5.94
N ILE A 74 2.45 6.54 -6.27
CA ILE A 74 2.90 7.78 -6.91
C ILE A 74 2.47 8.98 -6.08
N LEU A 75 3.26 10.05 -6.09
CA LEU A 75 2.92 11.27 -5.40
C LEU A 75 1.83 12.03 -6.18
N ARG A 76 0.79 12.45 -5.47
CA ARG A 76 -0.25 13.34 -5.96
C ARG A 76 -0.55 14.39 -4.90
N GLY A 77 -0.16 15.64 -5.19
CA GLY A 77 -0.15 16.70 -4.18
C GLY A 77 0.83 16.36 -3.07
N ASN A 78 0.31 16.20 -1.84
CA ASN A 78 1.13 15.90 -0.67
C ASN A 78 1.02 14.44 -0.20
N GLU A 79 0.33 13.57 -0.96
CA GLU A 79 0.05 12.19 -0.54
C GLU A 79 0.44 11.18 -1.62
N TYR A 80 0.86 9.99 -1.18
CA TYR A 80 1.14 8.86 -2.06
C TYR A 80 -0.13 8.06 -2.30
N ILE A 81 -0.55 7.93 -3.56
CA ILE A 81 -1.72 7.14 -3.95
C ILE A 81 -1.31 5.85 -4.67
N PRO A 82 -2.06 4.75 -4.49
CA PRO A 82 -1.85 3.52 -5.24
C PRO A 82 -2.04 3.71 -6.74
N ASN A 83 -1.13 3.17 -7.55
CA ASN A 83 -1.25 3.20 -9.02
C ASN A 83 -1.02 1.84 -9.68
N THR A 84 -0.37 0.89 -9.00
CA THR A 84 -0.09 -0.44 -9.56
C THR A 84 0.14 -1.48 -8.45
N ILE A 85 0.07 -2.76 -8.82
CA ILE A 85 0.48 -3.89 -7.98
C ILE A 85 1.51 -4.72 -8.74
N LEU A 86 2.46 -5.30 -8.02
CA LEU A 86 3.64 -5.97 -8.57
C LEU A 86 3.84 -7.31 -7.87
N LYS A 87 3.89 -8.40 -8.64
CA LYS A 87 4.26 -9.73 -8.13
C LYS A 87 5.78 -9.85 -8.14
N GLU A 88 6.40 -9.11 -7.23
CA GLU A 88 7.85 -9.00 -7.11
C GLU A 88 8.28 -9.04 -5.66
N ASP A 89 9.51 -9.50 -5.43
CA ASP A 89 10.20 -9.32 -4.16
C ASP A 89 10.70 -7.88 -4.07
N ILE A 90 10.17 -7.11 -3.11
CA ILE A 90 10.54 -5.70 -2.93
C ILE A 90 12.06 -5.48 -2.81
N ARG A 91 12.81 -6.45 -2.27
CA ARG A 91 14.27 -6.36 -2.11
C ARG A 91 15.03 -6.30 -3.43
N ASN A 92 14.39 -6.69 -4.53
CA ASN A 92 14.97 -6.68 -5.87
C ASN A 92 14.69 -5.39 -6.63
N ILE A 93 13.71 -4.60 -6.18
CA ILE A 93 13.20 -3.42 -6.90
C ILE A 93 13.31 -2.12 -6.09
N THR A 94 14.00 -2.16 -4.96
CA THR A 94 14.34 -0.99 -4.12
C THR A 94 15.83 -0.99 -3.77
N PRO A 95 16.41 0.15 -3.35
CA PRO A 95 17.75 0.19 -2.78
C PRO A 95 17.88 -0.79 -1.60
N LYS A 96 19.10 -1.33 -1.41
CA LYS A 96 19.41 -2.26 -0.32
C LYS A 96 20.09 -1.53 0.84
N PRO A 97 19.67 -1.76 2.09
CA PRO A 97 18.50 -2.55 2.49
C PRO A 97 17.18 -1.77 2.25
N PRO A 98 16.06 -2.45 1.97
CA PRO A 98 14.76 -1.79 1.93
C PRO A 98 14.42 -1.21 3.31
N GLY A 99 13.64 -0.13 3.31
CA GLY A 99 13.09 0.45 4.53
C GLY A 99 12.19 -0.56 5.25
N LYS A 100 12.32 -0.63 6.58
CA LYS A 100 11.45 -1.46 7.42
C LYS A 100 10.24 -0.66 7.87
N ILE A 101 9.06 -1.25 7.75
CA ILE A 101 7.85 -0.69 8.33
C ILE A 101 7.81 -1.06 9.81
N PHE A 102 7.54 -0.08 10.66
CA PHE A 102 7.43 -0.26 12.11
C PHE A 102 5.99 -0.21 12.62
N ALA A 103 5.16 0.61 11.97
CA ALA A 103 3.75 0.73 12.28
C ALA A 103 2.96 1.07 11.00
N ILE A 104 1.72 0.60 10.92
CA ILE A 104 0.76 1.03 9.90
C ILE A 104 -0.51 1.48 10.62
N PHE A 105 -0.89 2.72 10.38
CA PHE A 105 -2.12 3.31 10.88
C PHE A 105 -3.15 3.40 9.76
N ARG A 106 -4.43 3.19 10.09
CA ARG A 106 -5.53 3.18 9.13
C ARG A 106 -6.70 4.02 9.63
N LYS A 107 -7.41 4.63 8.68
CA LYS A 107 -8.69 5.31 8.86
C LYS A 107 -9.63 5.04 7.69
N PRO A 108 -10.95 5.10 7.90
CA PRO A 108 -11.90 5.32 6.83
C PRO A 108 -11.61 6.63 6.08
N ILE A 109 -11.89 6.66 4.77
CA ILE A 109 -11.61 7.83 3.92
C ILE A 109 -12.25 9.13 4.46
N ARG A 110 -13.43 9.02 5.07
CA ARG A 110 -14.22 10.16 5.59
C ARG A 110 -13.82 10.64 6.98
N GLN A 111 -12.90 9.95 7.66
CA GLN A 111 -12.42 10.37 8.98
C GLN A 111 -11.10 11.11 8.83
N ASP A 112 -10.83 12.08 9.70
CA ASP A 112 -9.56 12.80 9.71
C ASP A 112 -8.50 12.11 10.58
N ILE A 113 -8.95 11.30 11.53
CA ILE A 113 -8.10 10.64 12.53
C ILE A 113 -7.86 9.17 12.16
N TYR A 114 -6.59 8.76 12.23
CA TYR A 114 -6.15 7.38 12.20
C TYR A 114 -6.40 6.71 13.56
N ALA A 115 -7.47 5.93 13.64
CA ALA A 115 -7.94 5.27 14.86
C ALA A 115 -7.62 3.76 14.91
N GLU A 116 -7.03 3.19 13.86
CA GLU A 116 -6.71 1.76 13.80
C GLU A 116 -5.19 1.55 13.59
N LEU A 117 -4.57 0.71 14.42
CA LEU A 117 -3.19 0.26 14.25
C LEU A 117 -3.21 -1.16 13.64
N THR A 118 -3.00 -1.26 12.32
CA THR A 118 -3.14 -2.53 11.58
C THR A 118 -1.87 -3.38 11.59
N PHE A 119 -0.73 -2.75 11.89
CA PHE A 119 0.54 -3.45 12.05
C PHE A 119 1.43 -2.72 13.05
N ARG A 120 2.13 -3.49 13.88
CA ARG A 120 3.19 -3.04 14.78
C ARG A 120 4.32 -4.07 14.73
N ASN A 121 5.54 -3.60 14.53
CA ASN A 121 6.72 -4.45 14.67
C ASN A 121 6.96 -4.69 16.17
N GLY A 122 6.89 -5.95 16.61
CA GLY A 122 6.69 -6.33 18.01
C GLY A 122 7.74 -5.82 19.01
N SER A 123 8.91 -5.40 18.53
CA SER A 123 9.97 -4.84 19.38
C SER A 123 9.85 -3.34 19.68
N ILE A 124 8.89 -2.63 19.06
CA ILE A 124 8.85 -1.16 19.11
C ILE A 124 7.62 -0.65 19.81
N ASP A 125 7.82 0.12 20.88
CA ASP A 125 6.79 0.97 21.48
C ASP A 125 6.52 2.20 20.62
N ILE A 126 5.27 2.33 20.19
CA ILE A 126 4.81 3.50 19.47
C ILE A 126 4.50 4.59 20.50
N THR A 127 5.43 5.52 20.64
CA THR A 127 5.27 6.71 21.49
C THR A 127 5.07 7.95 20.64
N LYS A 128 4.56 9.04 21.23
CA LYS A 128 4.43 10.33 20.55
C LYS A 128 5.75 10.86 19.96
N LYS A 129 6.89 10.50 20.55
CA LYS A 129 8.22 10.92 20.05
C LYS A 129 8.62 10.23 18.73
N CYS A 130 7.92 9.16 18.35
CA CYS A 130 8.21 8.39 17.14
C CYS A 130 7.59 8.99 15.88
N LEU A 131 6.72 9.99 16.01
CA LEU A 131 5.99 10.60 14.90
C LEU A 131 6.37 12.07 14.73
N PRO A 132 6.42 12.56 13.48
CA PRO A 132 6.44 13.99 13.17
C PRO A 132 5.27 14.75 13.83
N PRO A 133 5.46 16.03 14.22
CA PRO A 133 4.44 16.81 14.92
C PRO A 133 3.10 16.89 14.18
N ASP A 134 3.13 17.01 12.85
CA ASP A 134 1.94 17.11 12.00
C ASP A 134 1.11 15.81 11.96
N LEU A 135 1.73 14.66 12.23
CA LEU A 135 1.04 13.38 12.31
C LEU A 135 0.47 13.11 13.71
N LEU A 136 0.96 13.77 14.76
CA LEU A 136 0.46 13.57 16.12
C LEU A 136 -0.99 14.03 16.30
N GLU A 137 -1.39 15.05 15.56
CA GLU A 137 -2.77 15.54 15.57
C GLU A 137 -3.72 14.66 14.74
N LYS A 138 -3.16 13.83 13.87
CA LYS A 138 -3.91 12.95 12.96
C LYS A 138 -4.07 11.52 13.49
N VAL A 139 -3.43 11.15 14.60
CA VAL A 139 -3.48 9.78 15.14
C VAL A 139 -4.21 9.76 16.47
N ASP A 140 -5.08 8.77 16.68
CA ASP A 140 -5.77 8.58 17.95
C ASP A 140 -4.74 8.34 19.07
N LYS A 141 -4.82 9.19 20.10
CA LYS A 141 -3.85 9.19 21.20
C LYS A 141 -3.87 7.89 22.01
N SER A 142 -4.97 7.14 21.99
CA SER A 142 -5.10 5.82 22.64
C SER A 142 -4.21 4.75 22.00
N LEU A 143 -3.75 4.94 20.76
CA LEU A 143 -2.84 4.03 20.06
C LEU A 143 -1.39 4.15 20.54
N PHE A 144 -1.05 5.18 21.34
CA PHE A 144 0.28 5.36 21.88
C PHE A 144 0.47 4.63 23.21
N THR A 145 1.61 3.99 23.37
CA THR A 145 2.02 3.44 24.67
C THR A 145 2.35 4.59 25.63
N SER A 146 1.73 4.61 26.81
CA SER A 146 2.13 5.48 27.91
C SER A 146 3.44 4.98 28.52
N LYS A 147 4.56 5.61 28.20
CA LYS A 147 5.77 5.42 29.03
C LYS A 147 5.62 6.25 30.30
N THR A 148 4.86 5.72 31.26
CA THR A 148 5.09 6.04 32.67
C THR A 148 6.19 5.08 33.12
N LYS A 149 7.46 5.44 32.85
CA LYS A 149 8.56 4.79 33.55
C LYS A 149 8.54 5.34 34.98
N SER A 150 8.04 4.54 35.91
CA SER A 150 8.34 4.68 37.33
C SER A 150 9.80 4.32 37.59
#